data_AF-A0A8X6WK31-F1
#
_entry.id   AF-A0A8X6WK31-F1
#
_cell.length_a   1.000
_cell.length_b   1.000
_cell.length_c   1.000
_cell.angle_alpha   90.00
_cell.angle_beta   90.00
_cell.angle_gamma   90.00
#
_symmetry.space_group_name_H-M   'P 1'
#
loop_
_entity.id
_entity.type
_entity.pdbx_description
1 polymer ?
#
loop_
_entity_poly.entity_id
_entity_poly.type
_entity_poly.pdbx_seq_one_letter_code
_entity_poly.pdbx_strand_id
1 'polypeptide(L)'
;MSKATNTLDVCRFPTPLKASIRFFAVIRKNKLQITESVGISSATCQWILTKDLNMHRVYQHIVPRILNEDQKAIRMEMVGDLISPIDKDPSLLGKIITGNEKKCFYATLNPRQYRQWEKSLQSPRKG
;
A
#
# COMPACT_ATOMS: atom_id res chain seq x y z
N MET A 1 -6.53 22.68 -18.40
CA MET A 1 -5.07 22.49 -18.39
C MET A 1 -4.69 21.85 -17.06
N SER A 2 -4.15 20.64 -17.12
CA SER A 2 -3.79 19.80 -15.97
C SER A 2 -2.51 20.29 -15.32
N LYS A 3 -2.46 20.33 -13.99
CA LYS A 3 -1.24 20.06 -13.20
C LYS A 3 -1.65 19.33 -11.91
N ALA A 4 -1.65 18.01 -11.98
CA ALA A 4 -1.58 17.15 -10.82
C ALA A 4 -0.14 17.18 -10.30
N THR A 5 0.07 17.75 -9.11
CA THR A 5 1.34 17.65 -8.40
C THR A 5 1.35 16.35 -7.61
N ASN A 6 2.12 15.39 -8.14
CA ASN A 6 2.56 14.18 -7.46
C ASN A 6 3.05 14.52 -6.05
N THR A 7 2.36 13.99 -5.03
CA THR A 7 2.89 13.95 -3.67
C THR A 7 3.16 12.48 -3.34
N LEU A 8 4.32 12.01 -3.81
CA LEU A 8 4.96 10.81 -3.27
C LEU A 8 5.56 11.20 -1.92
N ASP A 9 4.72 11.34 -0.89
CA ASP A 9 5.19 11.44 0.50
C ASP A 9 5.19 10.03 1.10
N VAL A 10 6.09 9.19 0.58
CA VAL A 10 6.46 7.95 1.25
C VAL A 10 7.46 8.34 2.32
N CYS A 11 6.92 8.61 3.50
CA CYS A 11 7.57 8.98 4.75
C CYS A 11 9.07 8.68 4.82
N ARG A 12 9.88 9.70 4.52
CA ARG A 12 11.29 9.75 4.85
C ARG A 12 11.41 10.18 6.31
N PHE A 13 11.63 9.24 7.24
CA PHE A 13 11.88 9.56 8.65
C PHE A 13 13.36 9.88 8.87
N PRO A 14 13.74 11.08 9.35
CA PRO A 14 15.08 11.32 9.88
C PRO A 14 15.12 10.86 11.36
N THR A 15 16.13 10.08 11.73
CA THR A 15 16.35 9.59 13.10
C THR A 15 17.21 10.60 13.90
N PRO A 16 17.29 10.53 15.25
CA PRO A 16 17.93 9.42 15.96
C PRO A 16 17.13 8.87 17.17
N LEU A 17 17.07 7.54 17.28
CA LEU A 17 17.17 6.78 18.54
C LEU A 17 16.35 7.26 19.77
N LYS A 18 15.06 6.88 19.82
CA LYS A 18 14.37 6.23 20.99
C LYS A 18 12.84 6.10 20.87
N ALA A 19 12.19 6.68 19.87
CA ALA A 19 10.74 6.49 19.66
C ALA A 19 10.37 5.20 18.86
N SER A 20 11.38 4.35 18.57
CA SER A 20 11.37 3.43 17.43
C SER A 20 10.58 2.12 17.55
N ILE A 21 9.75 1.88 18.58
CA ILE A 21 8.93 0.65 18.65
C ILE A 21 7.46 0.89 19.05
N ARG A 22 7.03 2.14 19.33
CA ARG A 22 5.66 2.39 19.83
C ARG A 22 4.66 2.90 18.79
N PHE A 23 5.08 3.44 17.64
CA PHE A 23 4.12 3.92 16.63
C PHE A 23 3.43 2.79 15.84
N PHE A 24 4.14 1.70 15.52
CA PHE A 24 3.50 0.54 14.87
C PHE A 24 2.57 -0.23 15.82
N ALA A 25 2.79 -0.17 17.13
CA ALA A 25 1.94 -0.82 18.12
C ALA A 25 0.55 -0.14 18.25
N VAL A 26 0.44 1.16 17.95
CA VAL A 26 -0.84 1.89 17.96
C VAL A 26 -1.76 1.39 16.84
N ILE A 27 -1.23 0.97 15.70
CA ILE A 27 -2.03 0.50 14.55
C ILE A 27 -2.79 -0.79 14.88
N ARG A 28 -2.26 -1.63 15.79
CA ARG A 28 -2.89 -2.90 16.16
C ARG A 28 -3.70 -2.84 17.46
N LYS A 29 -3.70 -1.70 18.16
CA LYS A 29 -4.42 -1.54 19.42
C LYS A 29 -5.69 -0.73 19.20
N ASN A 30 -6.79 -1.19 19.79
CA ASN A 30 -7.99 -0.39 19.84
C ASN A 30 -7.84 0.75 20.86
N LYS A 31 -8.74 1.75 20.82
CA LYS A 31 -8.70 2.91 21.74
C LYS A 31 -8.61 2.51 23.22
N LEU A 32 -9.30 1.44 23.62
CA LEU A 32 -9.30 0.96 25.01
C LEU A 32 -7.93 0.42 25.44
N GLN A 33 -7.30 -0.40 24.60
CA GLN A 33 -5.95 -0.91 24.86
C GLN A 33 -4.92 0.21 24.92
N ILE A 34 -5.12 1.29 24.17
CA ILE A 34 -4.27 2.49 24.22
C ILE A 34 -4.48 3.18 25.58
N THR A 35 -5.73 3.47 25.97
CA THR A 35 -6.04 4.13 27.24
C THR A 35 -5.54 3.35 28.46
N GLU A 36 -5.68 2.02 28.45
CA GLU A 36 -5.18 1.15 29.52
C GLU A 36 -3.66 1.16 29.59
N SER A 37 -2.97 1.12 28.44
CA SER A 37 -1.51 1.06 28.41
C SER A 37 -0.81 2.38 28.76
N VAL A 38 -1.49 3.51 28.57
CA VAL A 38 -0.94 4.85 28.81
C VAL A 38 -1.51 5.47 30.09
N GLY A 39 -2.61 4.92 30.62
CA GLY A 39 -3.26 5.42 31.83
C GLY A 39 -3.99 6.75 31.63
N ILE A 40 -4.51 6.99 30.43
CA ILE A 40 -5.22 8.23 30.06
C ILE A 40 -6.71 7.98 29.82
N SER A 41 -7.51 9.03 29.99
CA SER A 41 -8.94 8.95 29.71
C SER A 41 -9.23 8.69 28.22
N SER A 42 -10.34 8.03 27.93
CA SER A 42 -10.81 7.76 26.55
C SER A 42 -11.06 9.05 25.75
N ALA A 43 -11.50 10.11 26.41
CA ALA A 43 -11.71 11.42 25.79
C ALA A 43 -10.38 12.07 25.38
N THR A 44 -9.39 12.05 26.28
CA THR A 44 -8.03 12.56 26.01
C THR A 44 -7.35 11.75 24.90
N CYS A 45 -7.48 10.42 24.94
CA CYS A 45 -6.95 9.55 23.88
C CYS A 45 -7.58 9.87 22.52
N GLN A 46 -8.90 10.10 22.46
CA GLN A 46 -9.59 10.47 21.22
C GLN A 46 -9.11 11.83 20.69
N TRP A 47 -8.91 12.80 21.59
CA TRP A 47 -8.44 14.13 21.22
C TRP A 47 -7.04 14.07 20.64
N ILE A 48 -6.09 13.40 21.29
CA ILE A 48 -4.71 13.24 20.80
C ILE A 48 -4.71 12.52 19.44
N LEU A 49 -5.45 11.40 19.32
CA LEU A 49 -5.50 10.65 18.07
C LEU A 49 -6.03 11.50 16.91
N THR A 50 -7.04 12.35 17.13
CA THR A 50 -7.69 13.09 16.04
C THR A 50 -7.14 14.50 15.81
N LYS A 51 -6.66 15.19 16.84
CA LYS A 51 -6.23 16.59 16.77
C LYS A 51 -4.71 16.73 16.66
N ASP A 52 -3.96 15.99 17.46
CA ASP A 52 -2.50 16.06 17.44
C ASP A 52 -1.90 15.17 16.34
N LEU A 53 -2.46 13.97 16.18
CA LEU A 53 -1.94 12.97 15.25
C LEU A 53 -2.70 12.90 13.92
N ASN A 54 -3.84 13.61 13.80
CA ASN A 54 -4.70 13.62 12.61
C ASN A 54 -5.13 12.19 12.14
N MET A 55 -5.20 11.24 13.07
CA MET A 55 -5.58 9.84 12.83
C MET A 55 -7.09 9.67 12.98
N HIS A 56 -7.83 10.00 11.93
CA HIS A 56 -9.29 9.84 11.91
C HIS A 56 -9.76 8.40 11.68
N ARG A 57 -8.91 7.55 11.11
CA ARG A 57 -9.22 6.15 10.80
C ARG A 57 -7.97 5.29 10.99
N VAL A 58 -8.01 4.33 11.90
CA VAL A 58 -6.97 3.30 12.03
C VAL A 58 -7.30 2.20 11.05
N TYR A 59 -6.67 2.22 9.88
CA TYR A 59 -6.81 1.15 8.90
C TYR A 59 -5.76 0.07 9.14
N GLN A 60 -6.19 -1.19 9.08
CA GLN A 60 -5.26 -2.29 8.98
C GLN A 60 -4.77 -2.37 7.53
N HIS A 61 -3.47 -2.17 7.33
CA HIS A 61 -2.85 -2.46 6.04
C HIS A 61 -2.87 -3.98 5.82
N ILE A 62 -3.49 -4.43 4.73
CA ILE A 62 -3.47 -5.84 4.33
C ILE A 62 -2.11 -6.09 3.69
N VAL A 63 -1.26 -6.84 4.38
CA VAL A 63 0.03 -7.27 3.86
C VAL A 63 -0.17 -8.61 3.16
N PRO A 64 0.19 -8.76 1.87
CA PRO A 64 -0.02 -9.99 1.11
C PRO A 64 0.63 -11.23 1.74
N ARG A 65 1.74 -11.05 2.48
CA ARG A 65 2.45 -12.11 3.17
C ARG A 65 3.26 -11.56 4.34
N ILE A 66 3.16 -12.22 5.50
CA ILE A 66 4.06 -11.99 6.63
C ILE A 66 5.39 -12.70 6.32
N LEU A 67 6.49 -11.97 6.41
CA LEU A 67 7.82 -12.46 6.08
C LEU A 67 8.59 -12.88 7.33
N ASN A 68 9.39 -13.93 7.19
CA ASN A 68 10.36 -14.33 8.21
C ASN A 68 11.62 -13.46 8.14
N GLU A 69 12.49 -13.53 9.16
CA GLU A 69 13.72 -12.73 9.27
C GLU A 69 14.59 -12.85 8.00
N ASP A 70 14.86 -14.07 7.55
CA ASP A 70 15.70 -14.34 6.38
C ASP A 70 15.10 -13.74 5.10
N GLN A 71 13.78 -13.83 4.94
CA GLN A 71 13.09 -13.24 3.79
C GLN A 71 13.16 -11.72 3.79
N LYS A 72 13.23 -11.09 4.97
CA LYS A 72 13.45 -9.64 5.07
C LYS A 72 14.90 -9.31 4.72
N ALA A 73 15.85 -10.06 5.23
CA ALA A 73 17.28 -9.86 4.96
C ALA A 73 17.58 -9.94 3.46
N ILE A 74 17.10 -11.01 2.80
CA ILE A 74 17.24 -11.18 1.34
C ILE A 74 16.64 -10.01 0.58
N ARG A 75 15.45 -9.52 0.98
CA ARG A 75 14.83 -8.36 0.33
C ARG A 75 15.62 -7.07 0.54
N MET A 76 16.19 -6.87 1.72
CA MET A 76 17.02 -5.70 2.02
C MET A 76 18.31 -5.70 1.20
N GLU A 77 18.96 -6.86 1.08
CA GLU A 77 20.16 -7.04 0.26
C GLU A 77 19.86 -6.76 -1.22
N MET A 78 18.85 -7.44 -1.80
CA MET A 78 18.46 -7.25 -3.20
C MET A 78 18.09 -5.80 -3.52
N VAL A 79 17.34 -5.13 -2.64
CA VAL A 79 16.98 -3.71 -2.85
C VAL A 79 18.20 -2.81 -2.68
N GLY A 80 19.08 -3.10 -1.71
CA GLY A 80 20.33 -2.38 -1.50
C GLY A 80 21.20 -2.34 -2.76
N ASP A 81 21.35 -3.50 -3.41
CA ASP A 81 22.11 -3.64 -4.65
C ASP A 81 21.51 -2.85 -5.81
N LEU A 82 20.18 -2.65 -5.81
CA LEU A 82 19.47 -1.90 -6.85
C LEU A 82 19.48 -0.38 -6.62
N ILE A 83 19.74 0.10 -5.40
CA ILE A 83 19.77 1.55 -5.12
C ILE A 83 20.97 2.21 -5.79
N SER A 84 22.17 1.66 -5.61
CA SER A 84 23.39 2.31 -6.12
C SER A 84 23.44 2.50 -7.64
N PRO A 85 22.93 1.58 -8.49
CA PRO A 85 22.84 1.79 -9.93
C PRO A 85 21.75 2.79 -10.33
N ILE A 86 20.62 2.85 -9.60
CA ILE A 86 19.55 3.82 -9.85
C ILE A 86 20.04 5.25 -9.54
N ASP A 87 20.80 5.43 -8.47
CA ASP A 87 21.37 6.73 -8.11
C ASP A 87 22.42 7.20 -9.13
N LYS A 88 23.16 6.26 -9.74
CA LYS A 88 24.18 6.55 -10.78
C LYS A 88 23.59 6.82 -12.14
N ASP A 89 22.52 6.13 -12.52
CA ASP A 89 21.79 6.35 -13.78
C ASP A 89 20.29 6.54 -13.49
N PRO A 90 19.81 7.78 -13.33
CA PRO A 90 18.40 8.06 -13.12
C PRO A 90 17.49 7.60 -14.27
N SER A 91 18.04 7.36 -15.47
CA SER A 91 17.29 6.84 -16.62
C SER A 91 17.08 5.32 -16.58
N LEU A 92 17.75 4.61 -15.66
CA LEU A 92 17.73 3.16 -15.55
C LEU A 92 16.30 2.61 -15.40
N LEU A 93 15.47 3.24 -14.57
CA LEU A 93 14.08 2.82 -14.36
C LEU A 93 13.24 2.88 -15.66
N GLY A 94 13.54 3.83 -16.55
CA GLY A 94 12.87 3.95 -17.85
C GLY A 94 13.24 2.85 -18.85
N LYS A 95 14.34 2.12 -18.60
CA LYS A 95 14.81 0.99 -19.42
C LYS A 95 14.23 -0.35 -18.94
N ILE A 96 13.63 -0.41 -17.76
CA ILE A 96 13.10 -1.65 -17.19
C ILE A 96 11.76 -1.97 -17.84
N ILE A 97 11.69 -3.12 -18.53
CA ILE A 97 10.43 -3.68 -19.03
C ILE A 97 9.98 -4.75 -18.04
N THR A 98 8.81 -4.56 -17.41
CA THR A 98 8.21 -5.55 -16.51
C THR A 98 6.87 -6.04 -17.05
N GLY A 99 6.60 -7.33 -16.89
CA GLY A 99 5.30 -7.94 -17.20
C GLY A 99 4.80 -8.71 -16.00
N ASN A 100 3.51 -8.59 -15.68
CA ASN A 100 2.87 -9.39 -14.65
C ASN A 100 1.45 -9.77 -15.10
N GLU A 101 1.04 -10.98 -14.78
CA GLU A 101 -0.29 -11.48 -15.09
C GLU A 101 -1.24 -11.12 -13.93
N LYS A 102 -2.34 -10.45 -14.26
CA LYS A 102 -3.45 -10.26 -13.33
C LYS A 102 -4.62 -11.10 -13.82
N LYS A 103 -5.18 -11.92 -12.93
CA LYS A 103 -6.42 -12.64 -13.24
C LYS A 103 -7.55 -11.62 -13.40
N CYS A 104 -8.06 -11.49 -14.61
CA CYS A 104 -9.29 -10.75 -14.90
C CYS A 104 -10.47 -11.64 -14.52
N PHE A 105 -11.17 -11.31 -13.43
CA PHE A 105 -12.45 -11.91 -13.13
C PHE A 105 -13.52 -11.27 -14.03
N TYR A 106 -13.96 -11.98 -15.06
CA TYR A 106 -15.10 -11.57 -15.90
C TYR A 106 -16.39 -11.67 -15.08
N ALA A 107 -16.68 -10.66 -14.26
CA ALA A 107 -17.93 -10.60 -13.50
C ALA A 107 -18.56 -9.20 -13.59
N THR A 108 -18.70 -8.66 -14.80
CA THR A 108 -19.48 -7.43 -15.04
C THR A 108 -20.14 -7.34 -16.42
N LEU A 109 -20.24 -8.44 -17.17
CA LEU A 109 -21.35 -8.51 -18.11
C LEU A 109 -22.54 -9.05 -17.31
N ASN A 110 -23.61 -8.26 -17.20
CA ASN A 110 -24.92 -8.82 -16.86
C ASN A 110 -25.11 -10.09 -17.73
N PRO A 111 -25.64 -11.22 -17.24
CA PRO A 111 -25.83 -12.43 -18.03
C PRO A 111 -26.44 -12.17 -19.43
N ARG A 112 -27.22 -11.09 -19.59
CA ARG A 112 -27.70 -10.59 -20.89
C ARG A 112 -26.60 -10.05 -21.81
N GLN A 113 -25.71 -9.20 -21.31
CA GLN A 113 -24.60 -8.64 -22.09
C GLN A 113 -23.55 -9.71 -22.44
N TYR A 114 -23.35 -10.69 -21.54
CA TYR A 114 -22.45 -11.83 -21.81
C TYR A 114 -23.00 -12.68 -22.95
N ARG A 115 -24.29 -13.04 -22.88
CA ARG A 115 -24.97 -13.72 -24.00
C ARG A 115 -25.01 -12.92 -25.29
N GLN A 116 -25.07 -11.59 -25.21
CA GLN A 116 -25.03 -10.72 -26.39
C GLN A 116 -23.64 -10.68 -27.02
N TRP A 117 -22.57 -10.65 -26.20
CA TRP A 117 -21.19 -10.75 -26.66
C TRP A 117 -20.90 -12.12 -27.28
N GLU A 118 -21.32 -13.23 -26.67
CA GLU A 118 -21.17 -14.58 -27.25
C GLU A 118 -21.87 -14.68 -28.62
N LYS A 119 -23.08 -14.14 -28.76
CA LYS A 119 -23.80 -14.08 -30.04
C LYS A 119 -23.09 -13.19 -31.06
N SER A 120 -22.41 -12.12 -30.63
CA SER A 120 -21.63 -11.26 -31.53
C SER A 120 -20.37 -11.93 -32.07
N LEU A 121 -19.77 -12.86 -31.31
CA LEU A 121 -18.64 -13.69 -31.75
C LEU A 121 -19.05 -14.79 -32.73
N GLN A 122 -20.30 -15.25 -32.66
CA GLN A 122 -20.87 -16.28 -33.55
C GLN A 122 -21.49 -15.71 -34.84
N SER A 123 -21.58 -14.39 -34.97
CA SER A 123 -22.01 -13.76 -36.21
C SER A 123 -20.87 -13.85 -37.24
N PRO A 124 -21.10 -14.42 -38.44
CA PRO A 124 -20.12 -14.30 -39.51
C PRO A 124 -19.94 -12.82 -39.81
N ARG A 125 -18.72 -12.29 -39.63
CA ARG A 125 -18.40 -10.97 -40.18
C ARG A 125 -18.56 -11.08 -41.69
N LYS A 126 -19.72 -10.71 -42.21
CA LYS A 126 -19.90 -10.44 -43.63
C LYS A 126 -19.29 -9.06 -43.87
N GLY A 127 -18.19 -9.05 -44.60
CA GLY A 127 -17.40 -7.87 -44.97
C GLY A 127 -15.96 -8.26 -45.14
#